data_AF-A0A453N3P2-F1
#
_entry.id   AF-A0A453N3P2-F1
#
_cell.length_a   1.000
_cell.length_b   1.000
_cell.length_c   1.000
_cell.angle_alpha   90.00
_cell.angle_beta   90.00
_cell.angle_gamma   90.00
#
_symmetry.space_group_name_H-M   'P 1'
#
loop_
_entity.id
_entity.type
_entity.pdbx_description
1 polymer ?
#
loop_
_entity_poly.entity_id
_entity_poly.type
_entity_poly.pdbx_seq_one_letter_code
_entity_poly.pdbx_strand_id
1 'polypeptide(L)'
;LGLLANFGEATGLHLNQSKSSLAAIRCDDVDLPEVLQSFGGSLVDFPMTYLGLPISTTRLRLIHFQFILDRIKARLAGWKGRLLNLAGRRVL
;
A
#
# COMPACT_ATOMS: atom_id res chain seq x y z
N LEU A 1 -20.42 -4.18 11.47
CA LEU A 1 -19.59 -5.37 11.15
C LEU A 1 -20.33 -6.67 10.83
N GLY A 2 -21.64 -6.80 11.10
CA GLY A 2 -22.35 -8.08 10.88
C GLY A 2 -22.20 -8.68 9.47
N LEU A 3 -22.17 -7.85 8.43
CA LEU A 3 -21.95 -8.32 7.05
C LEU A 3 -20.57 -8.96 6.86
N LEU A 4 -19.50 -8.34 7.37
CA LEU A 4 -18.13 -8.87 7.26
C LEU A 4 -17.93 -10.11 8.13
N ALA A 5 -18.62 -10.18 9.27
CA ALA A 5 -18.63 -11.38 10.11
C ALA A 5 -19.32 -12.55 9.39
N ASN A 6 -20.51 -12.32 8.81
CA ASN A 6 -21.24 -13.34 8.04
C ASN A 6 -20.46 -13.78 6.79
N PHE A 7 -19.80 -12.84 6.11
CA PHE A 7 -18.90 -13.15 5.01
C PHE A 7 -17.75 -14.06 5.47
N GLY A 8 -17.14 -13.74 6.62
CA GLY A 8 -16.07 -14.54 7.20
C GLY A 8 -16.53 -15.92 7.64
N GLU A 9 -17.75 -16.04 8.18
CA GLU A 9 -18.35 -17.33 8.53
C GLU A 9 -18.62 -18.18 7.29
N ALA A 10 -19.15 -17.58 6.22
CA ALA A 10 -19.44 -18.30 4.97
C ALA A 10 -18.19 -18.69 4.17
N THR A 11 -17.10 -17.89 4.25
CA THR A 11 -15.90 -18.08 3.41
C THR A 11 -14.67 -18.57 4.18
N GLY A 12 -14.68 -18.52 5.51
CA GLY A 12 -13.51 -18.70 6.37
C GLY A 12 -12.53 -17.51 6.35
N LEU A 13 -12.85 -16.40 5.68
CA LEU A 13 -11.97 -15.23 5.56
C LEU A 13 -12.32 -14.15 6.58
N HIS A 14 -11.47 -13.95 7.58
CA HIS A 14 -11.68 -12.92 8.61
C HIS A 14 -10.87 -11.65 8.33
N LEU A 15 -11.47 -10.50 8.63
CA LEU A 15 -10.81 -9.21 8.51
C LEU A 15 -9.67 -9.10 9.53
N ASN A 16 -8.46 -8.78 9.05
CA ASN A 16 -7.34 -8.47 9.93
C ASN A 16 -7.38 -6.99 10.32
N GLN A 17 -7.96 -6.67 11.49
CA GLN A 17 -8.11 -5.29 11.95
C GLN A 17 -6.76 -4.56 12.12
N SER A 18 -5.70 -5.26 12.52
CA SER A 18 -4.36 -4.65 12.69
C SER A 18 -3.71 -4.22 11.38
N LYS A 19 -4.13 -4.79 10.25
CA LYS A 19 -3.64 -4.45 8.90
C LYS A 19 -4.66 -3.70 8.05
N SER A 20 -5.87 -3.54 8.56
CA SER A 20 -6.96 -2.86 7.87
C SER A 20 -7.02 -1.44 8.37
N SER A 21 -6.92 -0.50 7.44
CA SER A 21 -7.02 0.92 7.71
C SER A 21 -8.04 1.57 6.80
N LEU A 22 -8.52 2.75 7.20
CA LEU A 22 -9.47 3.53 6.45
C LEU A 22 -8.95 4.96 6.28
N ALA A 23 -9.01 5.44 5.05
CA ALA A 23 -8.64 6.81 4.69
C ALA A 23 -9.88 7.55 4.18
N ALA A 24 -10.16 8.72 4.75
CA ALA A 24 -11.22 9.59 4.27
C ALA A 24 -10.77 10.28 2.97
N ILE A 25 -11.55 10.19 1.90
CA ILE A 25 -11.22 10.77 0.60
C ILE A 25 -12.39 11.64 0.14
N ARG A 26 -12.23 12.96 0.25
CA ARG A 26 -13.27 13.96 -0.09
C ARG A 26 -14.57 13.72 0.67
N CYS A 27 -14.46 13.58 1.99
CA CYS A 27 -15.56 13.33 2.92
C CYS A 27 -15.89 14.60 3.72
N ASP A 28 -16.11 15.72 3.04
CA ASP A 28 -16.25 17.03 3.68
C ASP A 28 -17.56 17.17 4.49
N ASP A 29 -18.63 16.48 4.07
CA ASP A 29 -19.96 16.48 4.71
C ASP A 29 -20.31 15.15 5.41
N VAL A 30 -19.33 14.30 5.67
CA VAL A 30 -19.56 12.99 6.31
C VAL A 30 -19.05 13.02 7.75
N ASP A 31 -19.93 12.67 8.69
CA ASP A 31 -19.53 12.35 10.06
C ASP A 31 -18.78 11.01 10.06
N LEU A 32 -17.47 11.10 9.82
CA LEU A 32 -16.55 9.98 9.84
C LEU A 32 -16.65 9.18 11.15
N PRO A 33 -16.64 9.80 12.36
CA PRO A 33 -16.88 9.08 13.60
C PRO A 33 -18.15 8.21 13.62
N GLU A 34 -19.27 8.70 13.10
CA GLU A 34 -20.53 7.94 13.06
C GLU A 34 -20.45 6.74 12.11
N VAL A 35 -19.99 6.96 10.88
CA VAL A 35 -19.86 5.91 9.85
C VAL A 35 -18.86 4.83 10.29
N LEU A 36 -17.81 5.25 10.98
CA LEU A 36 -16.70 4.39 11.40
C LEU A 36 -16.90 3.74 12.75
N GLN A 37 -17.98 4.03 13.47
CA GLN A 37 -18.27 3.46 14.78
C GLN A 37 -18.28 1.93 14.76
N SER A 38 -18.59 1.33 13.60
CA SER A 38 -18.58 -0.11 13.40
C SER A 38 -17.30 -0.67 12.76
N PHE A 39 -16.32 0.15 12.36
CA PHE A 39 -15.06 -0.29 11.79
C PHE A 39 -13.96 -0.31 12.86
N GLY A 40 -13.44 -1.50 13.17
CA GLY A 40 -12.39 -1.68 14.19
C GLY A 40 -10.95 -1.45 13.72
N GLY A 41 -10.74 -1.02 12.47
CA GLY A 41 -9.41 -0.73 11.93
C GLY A 41 -8.93 0.69 12.23
N SER A 42 -7.69 1.01 11.87
CA SER A 42 -7.13 2.35 12.11
C SER A 42 -7.60 3.38 11.09
N LEU A 43 -7.83 4.62 11.55
CA LEU A 43 -7.98 5.76 10.66
C LEU A 43 -6.58 6.24 10.22
N VAL A 44 -6.39 6.47 8.93
CA VAL A 44 -5.14 6.98 8.36
C VAL A 44 -5.40 8.17 7.46
N ASP A 45 -4.42 9.06 7.38
CA ASP A 45 -4.51 10.23 6.52
C ASP A 45 -4.33 9.86 5.04
N PHE A 46 -4.97 10.65 4.18
CA PHE A 46 -4.82 10.58 2.73
C PHE A 46 -3.90 11.74 2.26
N PRO A 47 -2.95 11.51 1.33
CA PRO A 47 -2.71 10.30 0.55
C PRO A 47 -1.92 9.22 1.31
N MET A 48 -2.38 7.97 1.24
CA MET A 48 -1.75 6.80 1.86
C MET A 48 -0.98 5.93 0.87
N THR A 49 -0.20 4.96 1.35
CA THR A 49 0.50 3.99 0.49
C THR A 49 -0.16 2.62 0.49
N TYR A 50 -0.23 1.97 -0.68
CA TYR A 50 -0.75 0.62 -0.85
C TYR A 50 0.13 -0.17 -1.83
N LEU A 51 0.58 -1.36 -1.41
CA LEU A 51 1.55 -2.18 -2.14
C LEU A 51 2.84 -1.42 -2.51
N GLY A 52 3.21 -0.45 -1.67
CA GLY A 52 4.35 0.42 -1.87
C GLY A 52 4.08 1.63 -2.76
N LEU A 53 2.91 1.79 -3.37
CA LEU A 53 2.57 2.93 -4.22
C LEU A 53 1.71 3.96 -3.48
N PRO A 54 1.93 5.27 -3.69
CA PRO A 54 1.03 6.28 -3.16
C PRO A 54 -0.33 6.20 -3.87
N ILE A 55 -1.41 6.09 -3.11
CA ILE A 55 -2.77 6.27 -3.61
C ILE A 55 -3.03 7.77 -3.66
N SER A 56 -3.42 8.28 -4.82
CA SER A 56 -3.75 9.68 -5.03
C SER A 56 -5.06 9.81 -5.80
N THR A 57 -5.80 10.88 -5.53
CA THR A 57 -6.98 11.29 -6.31
C THR A 57 -6.61 11.92 -7.65
N THR A 58 -5.33 12.22 -7.85
CA THR A 58 -4.80 12.87 -9.06
C THR A 58 -3.82 11.96 -9.80
N ARG A 59 -3.50 12.33 -11.04
CA ARG A 59 -2.54 11.57 -11.86
C ARG A 59 -1.15 11.61 -11.23
N LEU A 60 -0.62 10.43 -10.91
CA LEU A 60 0.74 10.31 -10.40
C LEU A 60 1.76 10.74 -11.47
N ARG A 61 2.69 11.61 -11.07
CA ARG A 61 3.87 12.00 -11.85
C ARG A 61 5.04 11.07 -11.57
N LEU A 62 5.99 11.03 -12.49
CA LEU A 62 7.19 10.18 -12.39
C LEU A 62 7.95 10.38 -11.05
N ILE A 63 7.98 11.62 -10.55
CA ILE A 63 8.62 11.96 -9.26
C ILE A 63 8.05 11.18 -8.07
N HIS A 64 6.77 10.79 -8.11
CA HIS A 64 6.17 10.00 -7.03
C HIS A 64 6.65 8.55 -7.04
N PHE A 65 7.28 8.08 -8.11
CA PHE A 65 7.87 6.74 -8.20
C PHE A 65 9.38 6.74 -7.91
N GLN A 66 9.96 7.88 -7.49
CA GLN A 66 11.40 8.00 -7.23
C GLN A 66 11.89 6.96 -6.22
N PHE A 67 11.10 6.67 -5.18
CA PHE A 67 11.44 5.66 -4.18
C PHE A 67 11.60 4.23 -4.78
N ILE A 68 10.84 3.88 -5.82
CA ILE A 68 10.99 2.59 -6.52
C ILE A 68 12.31 2.60 -7.30
N LEU A 69 12.58 3.69 -8.02
CA LEU A 69 13.82 3.84 -8.77
C LEU A 69 15.03 3.74 -7.83
N ASP A 70 14.97 4.38 -6.67
CA ASP A 70 16.03 4.32 -5.68
C ASP A 70 16.19 2.91 -5.10
N ARG A 71 15.09 2.20 -4.85
CA ARG A 71 15.13 0.79 -4.41
C ARG A 71 15.74 -0.12 -5.48
N ILE A 72 15.42 0.07 -6.76
CA ILE A 72 16.02 -0.68 -7.87
C ILE A 72 17.52 -0.36 -7.95
N LYS A 73 17.89 0.93 -7.93
CA LYS A 73 19.30 1.37 -7.93
C LYS A 73 20.07 0.80 -6.75
N ALA A 74 19.51 0.81 -5.55
CA ALA A 74 20.15 0.25 -4.35
C ALA A 74 20.37 -1.25 -4.49
N ARG A 75 19.38 -1.99 -5.02
CA ARG A 75 19.51 -3.42 -5.31
C ARG A 75 20.57 -3.69 -6.38
N LEU A 76 20.74 -2.81 -7.37
CA LEU A 76 21.79 -2.93 -8.38
C LEU A 76 23.17 -2.51 -7.86
N ALA A 77 23.24 -1.52 -6.97
CA ALA A 77 24.49 -0.98 -6.45
C ALA A 77 25.27 -1.98 -5.58
N GLY A 78 24.57 -2.84 -4.83
CA GLY A 78 25.17 -3.94 -4.08
C GLY A 78 25.88 -4.98 -4.96
N TRP A 79 25.54 -5.04 -6.26
CA TRP A 79 26.09 -5.97 -7.24
C TRP A 79 27.18 -5.32 -8.11
N LYS A 80 27.93 -4.36 -7.54
CA LYS A 80 29.09 -3.73 -8.17
C LYS A 80 29.89 -4.80 -8.92
N GLY A 81 29.94 -4.67 -10.25
CA GLY A 81 30.33 -5.72 -11.20
C GLY A 81 31.70 -6.39 -11.00
N ARG A 82 32.45 -6.08 -9.93
CA ARG A 82 33.69 -6.76 -9.54
C ARG A 82 33.48 -8.24 -9.17
N LEU A 83 32.25 -8.65 -8.79
CA LEU A 83 31.93 -10.04 -8.45
C LEU A 83 31.26 -10.83 -9.60
N LEU A 84 30.87 -10.17 -10.69
CA LEU A 84 30.20 -10.83 -11.83
C LEU A 84 31.03 -10.68 -13.10
N ASN A 85 31.26 -11.81 -13.78
CA ASN A 85 31.83 -11.84 -15.12
C ASN A 85 30.88 -11.20 -16.15
N LEU A 86 31.38 -10.95 -17.36
CA LEU A 86 30.65 -10.23 -18.41
C LEU A 86 29.31 -10.91 -18.78
N ALA A 87 29.27 -12.25 -18.78
CA ALA A 87 28.07 -13.03 -19.06
C ALA A 87 27.02 -12.87 -17.95
N GLY A 88 27.45 -12.93 -16.68
CA GLY A 88 26.57 -12.72 -15.52
C GLY A 88 26.00 -11.32 -15.44
N ARG A 89 26.68 -10.30 -16.02
CA ARG A 89 26.14 -8.94 -16.15
C ARG A 89 25.10 -8.78 -17.26
N ARG A 90 25.12 -9.62 -18.30
CA ARG A 90 24.27 -9.49 -19.49
C ARG A 90 22.88 -10.13 -19.34
N VAL A 91 22.74 -11.07 -18.41
CA VAL A 91 21.47 -11.76 -18.12
C VAL A 91 20.55 -10.94 -17.20
N LEU A 92 21.10 -9.90 -16.56
CA LEU A 92 20.37 -8.93 -15.73
C LEU A 92 19.90 -7.74 -16.57
#